data_AF-I6CHJ2-F1
#
_entry.id   AF-I6CHJ2-F1
#
_cell.length_a   1.000
_cell.length_b   1.000
_cell.length_c   1.000
_cell.angle_alpha   90.00
_cell.angle_beta   90.00
_cell.angle_gamma   90.00
#
_symmetry.space_group_name_H-M   'P 1'
#
loop_
_entity.id
_entity.type
_entity.pdbx_description
1 polymer ?
#
loop_
_entity_poly.entity_id
_entity_poly.type
_entity_poly.pdbx_seq_one_letter_code
_entity_poly.pdbx_strand_id
1 'polypeptide(L)'
;MTSTDWYDVGMEDAISGSAIKDDDAFGDSQADRGLYLKGYAEGQKKTCQTDFTYARGLSGKSFPASCNNVESASQLHEVWQKGADENASTIRLN
;
A
#
# COMPACT_ATOMS: atom_id res chain seq x y z
N MET A 1 5.78 -4.67 -29.40
CA MET A 1 6.06 -4.92 -27.98
C MET A 1 5.80 -3.63 -27.25
N THR A 2 4.78 -3.58 -26.39
CA THR A 2 4.58 -2.43 -25.51
C THR A 2 5.62 -2.53 -24.42
N SER A 3 6.53 -1.55 -24.35
CA SER A 3 7.40 -1.39 -23.18
C SER A 3 6.52 -1.39 -21.93
N THR A 4 6.94 -2.08 -20.87
CA THR A 4 6.28 -1.99 -19.56
C THR A 4 6.26 -0.53 -19.13
N ASP A 5 5.09 -0.01 -18.79
CA ASP A 5 4.99 1.30 -18.14
C ASP A 5 5.27 1.11 -16.65
N TRP A 6 6.52 1.35 -16.26
CA TRP A 6 6.95 1.17 -14.89
C TRP A 6 6.28 2.14 -13.91
N TYR A 7 5.79 3.29 -14.38
CA TYR A 7 5.03 4.21 -13.55
C TYR A 7 3.69 3.58 -13.12
N ASP A 8 2.95 2.98 -14.06
CA ASP A 8 1.70 2.31 -13.74
C ASP A 8 1.92 1.09 -12.83
N VAL A 9 2.98 0.32 -13.08
CA VAL A 9 3.38 -0.81 -12.20
C VAL A 9 3.63 -0.34 -10.77
N GLY A 10 4.40 0.75 -10.59
CA GLY A 10 4.65 1.30 -9.27
C GLY A 10 3.38 1.76 -8.57
N MET A 11 2.49 2.44 -9.30
CA MET A 11 1.23 2.91 -8.76
C MET A 11 0.33 1.76 -8.32
N GLU A 12 0.22 0.71 -9.14
CA GLU A 12 -0.61 -0.46 -8.85
C GLU A 12 -0.06 -1.28 -7.67
N ASP A 13 1.25 -1.45 -7.57
CA ASP A 13 1.90 -2.06 -6.40
C ASP A 13 1.54 -1.32 -5.11
N ALA A 14 1.65 0.00 -5.12
CA ALA A 14 1.30 0.79 -3.94
C ALA A 14 -0.20 0.69 -3.62
N ILE A 15 -1.09 0.83 -4.61
CA ILE A 15 -2.56 0.76 -4.43
C ILE A 15 -3.00 -0.60 -3.90
N SER A 16 -2.43 -1.69 -4.41
CA SER A 16 -2.71 -3.06 -3.94
C SER A 16 -2.24 -3.31 -2.50
N GLY A 17 -1.38 -2.43 -1.98
CA GLY A 17 -0.83 -2.50 -0.63
C GLY A 17 0.51 -3.24 -0.54
N SER A 18 1.18 -3.45 -1.68
CA SER A 18 2.44 -4.19 -1.77
C SER A 18 3.62 -3.37 -1.25
N ALA A 19 4.60 -4.03 -0.66
CA ALA A 19 5.86 -3.38 -0.30
C ALA A 19 6.59 -2.89 -1.56
N ILE A 20 7.38 -1.83 -1.41
CA ILE A 20 8.20 -1.31 -2.49
C ILE A 20 9.19 -2.39 -2.95
N LYS A 21 9.36 -2.54 -4.27
CA LYS A 21 10.35 -3.47 -4.82
C LYS A 21 11.77 -3.09 -4.40
N ASP A 22 12.58 -4.11 -4.16
CA ASP A 22 14.01 -3.97 -3.90
C ASP A 22 14.80 -3.74 -5.20
N ASP A 23 16.10 -3.50 -5.06
CA ASP A 23 16.96 -3.17 -6.21
C ASP A 23 17.13 -4.36 -7.18
N ASP A 24 17.01 -5.59 -6.70
CA ASP A 24 17.10 -6.80 -7.51
C ASP A 24 15.99 -6.87 -8.58
N ALA A 25 14.82 -6.28 -8.29
CA ALA A 25 13.72 -6.19 -9.24
C ALA A 25 14.01 -5.32 -10.47
N PHE A 26 15.08 -4.53 -10.46
CA PHE A 26 15.47 -3.62 -11.54
C PHE A 26 16.74 -4.07 -12.29
N GLY A 27 17.19 -5.31 -12.09
CA GLY A 27 18.38 -5.87 -12.76
C GLY A 27 18.22 -6.08 -14.28
N ASP A 28 16.99 -6.01 -14.81
CA ASP A 28 16.74 -6.00 -16.26
C ASP A 28 16.96 -4.60 -16.84
N SER A 29 17.68 -4.52 -17.96
CA SER A 29 17.89 -3.29 -18.74
C SER A 29 16.61 -2.54 -19.15
N GLN A 30 15.46 -3.22 -19.16
CA GLN A 30 14.16 -2.62 -19.48
C GLN A 30 13.44 -2.05 -18.25
N ALA A 31 13.96 -2.28 -17.04
CA ALA A 31 13.36 -1.79 -15.81
C ALA A 31 13.72 -0.34 -15.53
N ASP A 32 12.73 0.54 -15.47
CA ASP A 32 12.93 1.94 -15.07
C ASP A 32 12.53 2.15 -13.60
N ARG A 33 13.52 2.05 -12.72
CA ARG A 33 13.35 2.30 -11.28
C ARG A 33 12.85 3.71 -10.99
N GLY A 34 13.26 4.71 -11.78
CA GLY A 34 12.86 6.10 -11.57
C GLY A 34 11.37 6.32 -11.83
N LEU A 35 10.84 5.74 -12.91
CA LEU A 35 9.41 5.77 -13.22
C LEU A 35 8.60 4.96 -12.19
N TYR A 36 9.08 3.77 -11.82
CA TYR A 36 8.46 2.95 -10.78
C TYR A 36 8.29 3.70 -9.47
N LEU A 37 9.35 4.33 -8.95
CA LEU A 37 9.28 5.03 -7.67
C LEU A 37 8.34 6.23 -7.69
N LYS A 38 8.26 6.95 -8.83
CA LYS A 38 7.28 8.03 -9.01
C LYS A 38 5.86 7.50 -8.96
N GLY A 39 5.58 6.42 -9.67
CA GLY A 39 4.27 5.77 -9.65
C GLY A 39 3.90 5.26 -8.27
N TYR A 40 4.85 4.61 -7.59
CA TYR A 40 4.67 4.09 -6.23
C TYR A 40 4.30 5.19 -5.24
N ALA A 41 5.00 6.33 -5.27
CA ALA A 41 4.67 7.47 -4.42
C ALA A 41 3.27 8.05 -4.71
N GLU A 42 2.83 8.08 -5.96
CA GLU A 42 1.46 8.51 -6.31
C GLU A 42 0.40 7.49 -5.85
N GLY A 43 0.69 6.19 -5.95
CA GLY A 43 -0.18 5.14 -5.42
C GLY A 43 -0.27 5.18 -3.89
N GLN A 44 0.82 5.50 -3.20
CA GLN A 44 0.81 5.72 -1.74
C GLN A 44 -0.12 6.86 -1.35
N LYS A 45 -0.08 8.00 -2.05
CA LYS A 45 -1.01 9.12 -1.80
C LYS A 45 -2.48 8.70 -1.93
N LYS A 46 -2.80 7.76 -2.81
CA LYS A 46 -4.17 7.26 -3.03
C LYS A 46 -4.63 6.27 -1.96
N THR A 47 -3.76 5.34 -1.56
CA THR A 47 -4.13 4.23 -0.66
C THR A 47 -3.89 4.54 0.83
N CYS A 48 -2.85 5.32 1.16
CA CYS A 48 -2.42 5.63 2.52
C CYS A 48 -3.20 6.82 3.10
N GLN A 49 -4.52 6.72 3.05
CA GLN A 49 -5.47 7.67 3.62
C GLN A 49 -6.16 7.04 4.82
N THR A 50 -6.56 7.85 5.80
CA THR A 50 -7.17 7.37 7.06
C THR A 50 -8.40 6.52 6.82
N ASP A 51 -9.30 6.96 5.94
CA ASP A 51 -10.58 6.30 5.71
C ASP A 51 -10.40 4.92 5.05
N PHE A 52 -9.52 4.84 4.05
CA PHE A 52 -9.18 3.58 3.40
C PHE A 52 -8.50 2.62 4.37
N THR A 53 -7.60 3.14 5.19
CA THR A 53 -6.84 2.35 6.16
C THR A 53 -7.72 1.80 7.27
N TYR A 54 -8.65 2.61 7.79
CA TYR A 54 -9.68 2.19 8.73
C TYR A 54 -10.59 1.10 8.13
N ALA A 55 -11.12 1.33 6.93
CA ALA A 55 -12.00 0.37 6.25
C ALA A 55 -11.30 -0.96 5.97
N ARG A 56 -9.98 -0.94 5.71
CA ARG A 56 -9.17 -2.15 5.56
C ARG A 56 -9.06 -2.93 6.87
N GLY A 57 -8.84 -2.25 7.99
CA GLY A 57 -8.91 -2.86 9.32
C GLY A 57 -10.29 -3.45 9.63
N LEU A 58 -11.35 -2.68 9.36
CA LEU A 58 -12.74 -3.09 9.57
C LEU A 58 -13.15 -4.30 8.72
N SER A 59 -12.51 -4.51 7.57
CA SER A 59 -12.72 -5.70 6.73
C SER A 59 -11.81 -6.88 7.09
N GLY A 60 -11.03 -6.79 8.18
CA GLY A 60 -10.11 -7.84 8.63
C GLY A 60 -8.88 -8.01 7.75
N LYS A 61 -8.60 -7.08 6.84
CA LYS A 61 -7.40 -7.10 5.99
C LYS A 61 -6.21 -6.51 6.74
N SER A 62 -5.01 -6.96 6.39
CA SER A 62 -3.76 -6.48 6.98
C SER A 62 -3.53 -4.99 6.70
N PHE A 63 -2.63 -4.37 7.48
CA PHE A 63 -2.12 -3.04 7.16
C PHE A 63 -1.40 -3.06 5.80
N PRO A 64 -1.57 -2.04 4.92
CA PRO A 64 -0.87 -2.01 3.64
C PRO A 64 0.63 -1.83 3.87
N ALA A 65 1.45 -2.73 3.34
CA ALA A 65 2.90 -2.61 3.45
C ALA A 65 3.41 -1.34 2.73
N SER A 66 2.68 -0.89 1.71
CA SER A 66 2.94 0.39 1.04
C SER A 66 2.79 1.62 1.93
N CYS A 67 2.14 1.51 3.09
CA CYS A 67 1.99 2.64 4.02
C CYS A 67 3.00 2.59 5.18
N ASN A 68 3.93 1.64 5.20
CA ASN A 68 4.91 1.51 6.29
C ASN A 68 5.94 2.65 6.34
N ASN A 69 6.21 3.30 5.21
CA ASN A 69 7.28 4.29 5.06
C ASN A 69 6.79 5.70 4.68
N VAL A 70 5.48 5.94 4.70
CA VAL A 70 4.93 7.30 4.55
C VAL A 70 5.05 8.06 5.88
N GLU A 71 5.09 9.39 5.82
CA GLU A 71 5.25 10.24 7.01
C GLU A 71 4.16 9.98 8.08
N SER A 72 2.93 9.72 7.64
CA SER A 72 1.78 9.44 8.50
C SER A 72 1.64 7.97 8.94
N ALA A 73 2.65 7.12 8.72
CA ALA A 73 2.56 5.67 8.96
C ALA A 73 2.04 5.32 10.37
N SER A 74 2.52 5.99 11.41
CA SER A 74 2.06 5.77 12.79
C SER A 74 0.57 6.05 12.97
N GLN A 75 0.11 7.21 12.46
CA GLN A 75 -1.31 7.58 12.51
C GLN A 75 -2.18 6.59 11.71
N LEU A 76 -1.71 6.17 10.54
CA LEU A 76 -2.41 5.19 9.71
C LEU A 76 -2.53 3.84 10.42
N HIS A 77 -1.48 3.40 11.12
CA HIS A 77 -1.50 2.18 11.92
C HIS A 77 -2.52 2.24 13.06
N GLU A 78 -2.61 3.35 13.79
CA GLU A 78 -3.61 3.55 14.85
C GLU A 78 -5.04 3.43 14.31
N VAL A 79 -5.30 4.07 13.17
CA VAL A 79 -6.60 4.07 12.51
C VAL A 79 -6.96 2.69 11.96
N TRP A 80 -6.01 1.97 11.38
CA TRP A 80 -6.18 0.57 10.97
C TRP A 80 -6.50 -0.33 12.16
N GLN A 81 -5.74 -0.20 13.25
CA GLN A 81 -5.90 -1.02 14.45
C GLN A 81 -7.30 -0.83 15.04
N LYS A 82 -7.79 0.40 15.10
CA LYS A 82 -9.17 0.69 15.53
C LYS A 82 -10.21 -0.09 14.71
N GLY A 83 -10.10 -0.07 13.38
CA GLY A 83 -11.00 -0.83 12.51
C GLY A 83 -10.88 -2.35 12.74
N ALA A 84 -9.66 -2.86 12.90
CA ALA A 84 -9.40 -4.27 13.16
C ALA A 84 -10.00 -4.74 14.50
N ASP A 85 -9.92 -3.91 15.55
CA ASP A 85 -10.48 -4.19 16.87
C ASP A 85 -12.01 -4.22 16.84
N GLU A 86 -12.64 -3.32 16.09
CA GLU A 86 -14.10 -3.28 15.88
C GLU A 86 -14.59 -4.51 15.11
N ASN A 87 -13.87 -4.91 14.06
CA ASN A 87 -14.15 -6.15 13.32
C ASN A 87 -14.04 -7.39 14.24
N ALA A 88 -12.96 -7.49 15.02
CA ALA A 88 -12.76 -8.58 15.96
C ALA A 88 -13.85 -8.63 17.05
N SER A 89 -14.28 -7.47 17.53
CA SER A 89 -15.36 -7.36 18.52
C SER A 89 -16.70 -7.83 17.95
N THR A 90 -17.00 -7.48 16.71
CA THR A 90 -18.24 -7.90 16.02
C THR A 90 -18.28 -9.41 15.80
N ILE A 91 -17.15 -10.02 15.41
CA ILE A 91 -17.05 -11.48 15.21
C ILE A 91 -17.29 -12.24 16.52
N ARG A 92 -16.83 -11.72 17.67
CA ARG A 92 -16.99 -12.39 18.97
C ARG A 92 -18.42 -12.37 19.51
N LEU A 93 -19.27 -11.49 19.01
CA LEU A 93 -20.67 -11.34 19.43
C LEU A 93 -21.64 -12.19 18.60
N ASN A 94 -21.17 -12.81 17.52
CA ASN A 94 -21.91 -13.73 16.65
C ASN A 94 -21.55 -15.18 16.96
#